data_AF-A0A2P2KMJ1-F1
#
_entry.id   AF-A0A2P2KMJ1-F1
#
_cell.length_a   1.000
_cell.length_b   1.000
_cell.length_c   1.000
_cell.angle_alpha   90.00
_cell.angle_beta   90.00
_cell.angle_gamma   90.00
#
_symmetry.space_group_name_H-M   'P 1'
#
loop_
_entity.id
_entity.type
_entity.pdbx_description
1 polymer ?
#
loop_
_entity_poly.entity_id
_entity_poly.type
_entity_poly.pdbx_seq_one_letter_code
_entity_poly.pdbx_strand_id
1 'polypeptide(L)'
;MGHHDDMLQTAELVHQSSTDAASSLLVTALNEGRDVIMDGTLSWEPFVAQTIAMARNVHKHRYRMGVGYKVAEDGTVTENYWEQAAEDENEDQEQRNENGVSTARRPYRIELVGVFCDAYLAVARGMRRAIMTGRAVRVNSQLKSHKRFASKFPRYCQLVDNARLYCTNAVGGPPRLVAWKDGQSKLLVDPEEIRCLANVSNLNAEAESIYELYTDPSPILEPGSVWNDVVLSPSRPNLQSELKNCIERIEKSS
;
A
#
# COMPACT_ATOMS: atom_id res chain seq x y z
N MET A 1 -14.73 31.74 -8.95
CA MET A 1 -13.91 31.05 -7.92
C MET A 1 -14.77 30.05 -7.13
N GLY A 2 -15.40 29.07 -7.78
CA GLY A 2 -16.30 28.13 -7.10
C GLY A 2 -16.33 26.70 -7.66
N HIS A 3 -15.56 26.40 -8.72
CA HIS A 3 -15.55 25.10 -9.36
C HIS A 3 -14.50 24.12 -8.80
N HIS A 4 -13.43 24.62 -8.19
CA HIS A 4 -12.33 23.77 -7.70
C HIS A 4 -12.67 23.09 -6.36
N ASP A 5 -13.33 23.80 -5.43
CA ASP A 5 -13.72 23.24 -4.13
C ASP A 5 -14.82 22.18 -4.29
N ASP A 6 -15.78 22.42 -5.20
CA ASP A 6 -16.87 21.49 -5.53
C ASP A 6 -16.34 20.17 -6.14
N MET A 7 -15.31 20.26 -7.00
CA MET A 7 -14.63 19.08 -7.54
C MET A 7 -13.85 18.29 -6.48
N LEU A 8 -13.24 18.97 -5.50
CA LEU A 8 -12.52 18.31 -4.41
C LEU A 8 -13.46 17.55 -3.48
N GLN A 9 -14.57 18.19 -3.11
CA GLN A 9 -15.60 17.58 -2.28
C GLN A 9 -16.25 16.38 -2.98
N THR A 10 -16.56 16.51 -4.27
CA THR A 10 -17.09 15.39 -5.06
C THR A 10 -16.11 14.22 -5.14
N ALA A 11 -14.82 14.50 -5.36
CA ALA A 11 -13.79 13.46 -5.40
C ALA A 11 -13.63 12.74 -4.06
N GLU A 12 -13.75 13.45 -2.94
CA GLU A 12 -13.70 12.88 -1.59
C GLU A 12 -14.93 11.99 -1.31
N LEU A 13 -16.13 12.44 -1.67
CA LEU A 13 -17.36 11.64 -1.55
C LEU A 13 -17.30 10.36 -2.38
N VAL A 14 -16.82 10.44 -3.62
CA VAL A 14 -16.61 9.26 -4.48
C VAL A 14 -15.56 8.31 -3.88
N HIS A 15 -14.48 8.87 -3.32
CA HIS A 15 -13.46 8.07 -2.63
C HIS A 15 -14.03 7.34 -1.41
N GLN A 16 -14.84 8.01 -0.59
CA GLN A 16 -15.48 7.40 0.57
C GLN A 16 -16.45 6.30 0.15
N SER A 17 -17.34 6.57 -0.80
CA SER A 17 -18.30 5.59 -1.34
C SER A 17 -17.60 4.35 -1.90
N SER A 18 -16.52 4.53 -2.65
CA SER A 18 -15.70 3.43 -3.17
C SER A 18 -15.03 2.61 -2.04
N THR A 19 -14.52 3.29 -1.02
CA THR A 19 -13.90 2.65 0.15
C THR A 19 -14.91 1.86 0.97
N ASP A 20 -16.12 2.38 1.14
CA ASP A 20 -17.20 1.72 1.85
C ASP A 20 -17.69 0.48 1.09
N ALA A 21 -17.86 0.61 -0.24
CA ALA A 21 -18.23 -0.53 -1.09
C ALA A 21 -17.18 -1.65 -1.04
N ALA A 22 -15.88 -1.31 -1.12
CA ALA A 22 -14.80 -2.28 -1.01
C ALA A 22 -14.77 -2.96 0.37
N SER A 23 -14.99 -2.19 1.45
CA SER A 23 -15.03 -2.71 2.82
C SER A 23 -16.22 -3.64 3.05
N SER A 24 -17.38 -3.30 2.49
CA SER A 24 -18.59 -4.12 2.53
C SER A 24 -18.39 -5.46 1.80
N LEU A 25 -17.79 -5.42 0.61
CA LEU A 25 -17.44 -6.62 -0.15
C LEU A 25 -16.44 -7.50 0.61
N LEU A 26 -15.43 -6.89 1.23
CA LEU A 26 -14.42 -7.59 2.04
C LEU A 26 -15.05 -8.37 3.19
N VAL A 27 -15.85 -7.71 4.04
CA VAL A 27 -16.46 -8.37 5.21
C VAL A 27 -17.47 -9.44 4.79
N THR A 28 -18.23 -9.20 3.72
CA THR A 28 -19.17 -10.18 3.17
C THR A 28 -18.45 -11.43 2.69
N ALA A 29 -17.39 -11.25 1.87
CA ALA A 29 -16.62 -12.38 1.35
C ALA A 29 -15.94 -13.20 2.47
N LEU A 30 -15.40 -12.53 3.48
CA LEU A 30 -14.79 -13.18 4.64
C LEU A 30 -15.82 -13.93 5.50
N ASN A 31 -16.99 -13.34 5.72
CA ASN A 31 -18.10 -14.00 6.42
C ASN A 31 -18.51 -15.29 5.69
N GLU A 32 -18.55 -15.27 4.36
CA GLU A 32 -18.92 -16.42 3.50
C GLU A 32 -17.82 -17.48 3.37
N GLY A 33 -16.63 -17.26 3.93
CA GLY A 33 -15.53 -18.22 3.83
C GLY A 33 -14.83 -18.23 2.47
N ARG A 34 -14.99 -17.18 1.65
CA ARG A 34 -14.32 -17.05 0.34
C ARG A 34 -12.86 -16.64 0.48
N ASP A 35 -12.01 -17.08 -0.44
CA ASP A 35 -10.66 -16.56 -0.57
C ASP A 35 -10.70 -15.11 -1.06
N VAL A 36 -9.91 -14.24 -0.45
CA VAL A 36 -9.90 -12.80 -0.74
C VAL A 36 -8.48 -12.33 -1.03
N ILE A 37 -8.34 -11.54 -2.10
CA ILE A 37 -7.15 -10.73 -2.37
C ILE A 37 -7.54 -9.28 -2.11
N MET A 38 -6.93 -8.68 -1.09
CA MET A 38 -7.11 -7.27 -0.76
C MET A 38 -5.90 -6.49 -1.28
N ASP A 39 -6.09 -5.69 -2.32
CA ASP A 39 -5.09 -4.76 -2.83
C ASP A 39 -5.26 -3.39 -2.17
N GLY A 40 -4.25 -2.94 -1.45
CA GLY A 40 -4.28 -1.68 -0.72
C GLY A 40 -2.89 -1.21 -0.33
N THR A 41 -2.77 0.06 0.02
CA THR A 41 -1.48 0.65 0.43
C THR A 41 -1.02 0.18 1.81
N LEU A 42 -1.95 -0.27 2.66
CA LEU A 42 -1.70 -0.72 4.04
C LEU A 42 -0.98 0.33 4.91
N SER A 43 -1.16 1.60 4.59
CA SER A 43 -0.49 2.72 5.26
C SER A 43 -1.16 3.16 6.56
N TRP A 44 -2.27 2.53 6.95
CA TRP A 44 -3.03 2.88 8.14
C TRP A 44 -3.12 1.67 9.07
N GLU A 45 -2.26 1.66 10.08
CA GLU A 45 -2.05 0.49 10.96
C GLU A 45 -3.32 0.02 11.69
N PRO A 46 -4.16 0.90 12.29
CA PRO A 46 -5.35 0.44 13.01
C PRO A 46 -6.31 -0.33 12.10
N PHE A 47 -6.52 0.15 10.87
CA PHE A 47 -7.32 -0.56 9.87
C PHE A 47 -6.75 -1.94 9.57
N VAL A 48 -5.45 -2.03 9.26
CA VAL A 48 -4.80 -3.32 8.92
C VAL A 48 -4.89 -4.31 10.09
N ALA A 49 -4.60 -3.85 11.31
CA ALA A 49 -4.65 -4.70 12.50
C ALA A 49 -6.06 -5.21 12.80
N GLN A 50 -7.07 -4.33 12.74
CA GLN A 50 -8.46 -4.71 12.95
C GLN A 50 -8.96 -5.66 11.85
N THR A 51 -8.58 -5.44 10.59
CA THR A 51 -8.93 -6.34 9.46
C THR A 51 -8.34 -7.73 9.64
N ILE A 52 -7.07 -7.83 10.05
CA ILE A 52 -6.44 -9.11 10.36
C ILE A 52 -7.14 -9.80 11.53
N ALA A 53 -7.45 -9.07 12.60
CA ALA A 53 -8.16 -9.61 13.76
C ALA A 53 -9.55 -10.16 13.38
N MET A 54 -10.30 -9.42 12.57
CA MET A 54 -11.58 -9.87 12.01
C MET A 54 -11.40 -11.15 11.19
N ALA A 55 -10.49 -11.16 10.20
CA ALA A 55 -10.28 -12.32 9.34
C ALA A 55 -9.87 -13.58 10.14
N ARG A 56 -9.10 -13.41 11.23
CA ARG A 56 -8.77 -14.52 12.14
C ARG A 56 -9.98 -15.06 12.89
N ASN A 57 -10.96 -14.22 13.21
CA ASN A 57 -12.08 -14.58 14.07
C ASN A 57 -13.39 -14.87 13.31
N VAL A 58 -13.46 -14.57 12.00
CA VAL A 58 -14.69 -14.69 11.20
C VAL A 58 -15.22 -16.13 11.06
N HIS A 59 -14.36 -17.12 11.32
CA HIS A 59 -14.76 -18.53 11.39
C HIS A 59 -15.58 -18.87 12.64
N LYS A 60 -15.59 -17.99 13.66
CA LYS A 60 -16.34 -18.14 14.91
C LYS A 60 -17.50 -17.16 15.04
N HIS A 61 -17.36 -15.95 14.49
CA HIS A 61 -18.35 -14.88 14.63
C HIS A 61 -18.55 -14.20 13.27
N ARG A 62 -19.76 -13.71 13.02
CA ARG A 62 -20.02 -12.82 11.88
C ARG A 62 -19.59 -11.41 12.20
N TYR A 63 -19.18 -10.68 11.17
CA TYR A 63 -18.81 -9.28 11.28
C TYR A 63 -19.61 -8.40 10.33
N ARG A 64 -19.69 -7.11 10.64
CA ARG A 64 -20.19 -6.06 9.76
C ARG A 64 -19.23 -4.88 9.78
N MET A 65 -19.41 -3.95 8.84
CA MET A 65 -18.67 -2.70 8.86
C MET A 65 -18.99 -1.93 10.15
N GLY A 66 -17.94 -1.46 10.82
CA GLY A 66 -18.04 -0.49 11.89
C GLY A 66 -18.16 0.94 11.35
N VAL A 67 -18.15 1.91 12.26
CA VAL A 67 -18.27 3.34 11.93
C VAL A 67 -17.06 3.94 11.20
N GLY A 68 -15.96 3.20 11.10
CA GLY A 68 -14.70 3.64 10.50
C GLY A 68 -13.94 4.61 11.41
N TYR A 69 -13.23 5.55 10.78
CA TYR A 69 -12.56 6.66 11.46
C TYR A 69 -13.49 7.89 11.46
N LYS A 70 -13.82 8.39 12.65
CA LYS A 70 -14.64 9.59 12.84
C LYS A 70 -14.02 10.49 13.89
N VAL A 71 -14.08 11.80 13.66
CA VAL A 71 -13.72 12.84 14.63
C VAL A 71 -14.99 13.59 14.98
N ALA A 72 -15.36 13.59 16.26
CA ALA A 72 -16.51 14.36 16.76
C ALA A 72 -16.17 15.85 16.91
N GLU A 73 -17.20 16.69 17.08
CA GLU A 73 -17.04 18.15 17.21
C GLU A 73 -16.18 18.56 18.41
N ASP A 74 -16.17 17.75 19.46
CA ASP A 74 -15.33 17.93 20.65
C ASP A 74 -13.88 17.45 20.46
N GLY A 75 -13.53 16.96 19.27
CA GLY A 75 -12.21 16.40 18.94
C GLY A 75 -12.03 14.93 19.32
N THR A 76 -13.05 14.28 19.90
CA THR A 76 -12.98 12.84 20.24
C THR A 76 -12.87 12.00 18.97
N VAL A 77 -11.86 11.14 18.90
CA VAL A 77 -11.62 10.24 17.77
C VAL A 77 -12.22 8.86 18.07
N THR A 78 -13.11 8.40 17.19
CA THR A 78 -13.59 7.01 17.17
C THR A 78 -12.96 6.30 15.97
N GLU A 79 -12.36 5.14 16.22
CA GLU A 79 -11.70 4.36 15.17
C GLU A 79 -12.08 2.87 15.31
N ASN A 80 -13.16 2.47 14.62
CA ASN A 80 -13.67 1.11 14.65
C ASN A 80 -14.14 0.68 13.25
N TYR A 81 -13.38 -0.17 12.58
CA TYR A 81 -13.64 -0.57 11.20
C TYR A 81 -14.54 -1.81 11.10
N TRP A 82 -14.55 -2.68 12.11
CA TRP A 82 -15.28 -3.95 12.08
C TRP A 82 -15.97 -4.21 13.40
N GLU A 83 -17.26 -4.52 13.34
CA GLU A 83 -18.07 -4.88 14.50
C GLU A 83 -18.48 -6.34 14.39
N GLN A 84 -18.44 -7.08 15.50
CA GLN A 84 -19.12 -8.37 15.55
C GLN A 84 -20.61 -8.12 15.37
N ALA A 85 -21.22 -8.82 14.40
CA ALA A 85 -22.66 -8.84 14.28
C ALA A 85 -23.23 -9.62 15.48
N ALA A 86 -24.38 -9.20 16.00
CA ALA A 86 -25.07 -9.98 17.01
C ALA A 86 -25.27 -11.41 16.48
N GLU A 87 -25.06 -12.41 17.35
CA GLU A 87 -25.38 -13.79 17.02
C GLU A 87 -26.88 -13.85 16.76
N ASP A 88 -27.28 -13.95 15.50
CA ASP A 88 -28.58 -14.52 15.20
C ASP A 88 -28.46 -15.98 15.67
N GLU A 89 -29.06 -16.29 16.83
CA GLU A 89 -29.14 -17.63 17.45
C GLU A 89 -29.65 -18.72 16.49
N ASN A 90 -30.03 -18.35 15.26
CA ASN A 90 -30.59 -19.17 14.20
C ASN A 90 -29.61 -19.44 13.03
N GLU A 91 -28.46 -18.77 12.90
CA GLU A 91 -27.54 -18.97 11.75
C GLU A 91 -26.48 -20.07 11.92
N ASP A 92 -26.24 -20.54 13.15
CA ASP A 92 -25.44 -21.74 13.39
C ASP A 92 -26.17 -23.04 12.97
N GLN A 93 -27.44 -22.92 12.57
CA GLN A 93 -28.21 -23.97 11.92
C GLN A 93 -28.21 -23.81 10.40
N GLU A 94 -27.07 -24.03 9.72
CA GLU A 94 -26.97 -24.45 8.31
C GLU A 94 -25.50 -24.33 7.87
N GLN A 95 -24.70 -25.40 7.91
CA GLN A 95 -24.74 -26.47 6.91
C GLN A 95 -24.54 -27.83 7.60
N ARG A 96 -25.64 -28.45 8.05
CA ARG A 96 -25.63 -29.90 8.24
C ARG A 96 -25.71 -30.52 6.85
N ASN A 97 -24.62 -31.10 6.38
CA ASN A 97 -24.70 -32.01 5.23
C ASN A 97 -25.62 -33.18 5.59
N GLU A 98 -26.15 -33.90 4.59
CA GLU A 98 -27.05 -35.07 4.72
C GLU A 98 -26.55 -36.16 5.70
N ASN A 99 -25.26 -36.12 6.07
CA ASN A 99 -24.60 -37.01 7.03
C ASN A 99 -24.48 -36.46 8.47
N GLY A 100 -25.12 -35.33 8.81
CA GLY A 100 -25.16 -34.79 10.18
C GLY A 100 -23.85 -34.16 10.70
N VAL A 101 -22.84 -34.01 9.84
CA VAL A 101 -21.57 -33.34 10.19
C VAL A 101 -21.72 -31.84 9.93
N SER A 102 -21.66 -31.03 10.98
CA SER A 102 -21.49 -29.58 10.89
C SER A 102 -20.13 -29.27 10.26
N THR A 103 -20.11 -28.65 9.08
CA THR A 103 -18.86 -28.14 8.49
C THR A 103 -18.42 -26.89 9.23
N ALA A 104 -17.74 -27.07 10.36
CA ALA A 104 -17.14 -25.96 11.08
C ALA A 104 -16.23 -25.15 10.13
N ARG A 105 -16.47 -23.84 10.02
CA ARG A 105 -15.65 -22.96 9.19
C ARG A 105 -14.20 -23.00 9.67
N ARG A 106 -13.26 -23.04 8.72
CA ARG A 106 -11.83 -23.08 9.04
C ARG A 106 -11.30 -21.66 9.22
N PRO A 107 -10.34 -21.45 10.12
CA PRO A 107 -9.67 -20.16 10.24
C PRO A 107 -8.90 -19.83 8.96
N TYR A 108 -8.88 -18.55 8.57
CA TYR A 108 -8.10 -18.08 7.43
C TYR A 108 -6.60 -18.19 7.68
N ARG A 109 -5.89 -18.60 6.62
CA ARG A 109 -4.45 -18.34 6.46
C ARG A 109 -4.28 -16.97 5.81
N ILE A 110 -3.45 -16.12 6.41
CA ILE A 110 -3.25 -14.73 5.97
C ILE A 110 -1.83 -14.59 5.42
N GLU A 111 -1.75 -14.24 4.14
CA GLU A 111 -0.52 -14.00 3.39
C GLU A 111 -0.37 -12.50 3.13
N LEU A 112 0.74 -11.90 3.55
CA LEU A 112 1.07 -10.51 3.24
C LEU A 112 2.11 -10.45 2.12
N VAL A 113 1.78 -9.75 1.04
CA VAL A 113 2.73 -9.46 -0.04
C VAL A 113 2.91 -7.94 -0.12
N GLY A 114 4.04 -7.45 0.37
CA GLY A 114 4.43 -6.06 0.27
C GLY A 114 5.25 -5.79 -0.98
N VAL A 115 5.02 -4.64 -1.61
CA VAL A 115 5.86 -4.13 -2.69
C VAL A 115 6.24 -2.69 -2.36
N PHE A 116 7.51 -2.35 -2.47
CA PHE A 116 7.99 -0.98 -2.27
C PHE A 116 9.07 -0.62 -3.29
N CYS A 117 9.36 0.67 -3.33
CA CYS A 117 10.53 1.23 -4.01
C CYS A 117 10.96 2.50 -3.28
N ASP A 118 12.12 3.02 -3.68
CA ASP A 118 12.57 4.34 -3.29
C ASP A 118 11.51 5.41 -3.61
N ALA A 119 11.34 6.36 -2.69
CA ALA A 119 10.27 7.34 -2.76
C ALA A 119 10.37 8.25 -4.01
N TYR A 120 11.59 8.60 -4.43
CA TYR A 120 11.78 9.37 -5.66
C TYR A 120 11.33 8.60 -6.89
N LEU A 121 11.70 7.31 -7.00
CA LEU A 121 11.29 6.47 -8.12
C LEU A 121 9.76 6.39 -8.20
N ALA A 122 9.09 6.29 -7.06
CA ALA A 122 7.64 6.26 -7.01
C ALA A 122 6.99 7.58 -7.45
N VAL A 123 7.58 8.73 -7.09
CA VAL A 123 7.13 10.06 -7.54
C VAL A 123 7.33 10.22 -9.04
N ALA A 124 8.51 9.87 -9.57
CA ALA A 124 8.80 9.92 -11.01
C ALA A 124 7.84 9.03 -11.82
N ARG A 125 7.55 7.81 -11.33
CA ARG A 125 6.54 6.91 -11.91
C ARG A 125 5.14 7.51 -11.87
N GLY A 126 4.79 8.17 -10.76
CA GLY A 126 3.52 8.88 -10.60
C GLY A 126 3.34 10.01 -11.61
N MET A 127 4.38 10.83 -11.81
CA MET A 127 4.40 11.90 -12.83
C MET A 127 4.26 11.34 -14.24
N ARG A 128 5.01 10.28 -14.57
CA ARG A 128 4.91 9.63 -15.88
C ARG A 128 3.50 9.07 -16.13
N ARG A 129 2.88 8.44 -15.14
CA ARG A 129 1.49 7.95 -15.24
C ARG A 129 0.51 9.11 -15.41
N ALA A 130 0.69 10.23 -14.72
CA ALA A 130 -0.13 11.41 -14.89
C ALA A 130 -0.08 11.94 -16.33
N ILE A 131 1.12 12.01 -16.93
CA ILE A 131 1.31 12.42 -18.33
C ILE A 131 0.64 11.42 -19.30
N MET A 132 0.84 10.13 -19.09
CA MET A 132 0.38 9.09 -20.04
C MET A 132 -1.13 8.81 -19.94
N THR A 133 -1.71 8.86 -18.74
CA THR A 133 -3.09 8.40 -18.50
C THR A 133 -3.99 9.46 -17.88
N GLY A 134 -3.49 10.67 -17.61
CA GLY A 134 -4.22 11.72 -16.90
C GLY A 134 -4.45 11.47 -15.40
N ARG A 135 -3.89 10.39 -14.82
CA ARG A 135 -4.16 9.98 -13.43
C ARG A 135 -2.99 10.33 -12.49
N ALA A 136 -3.09 11.49 -11.87
CA ALA A 136 -2.12 11.99 -10.90
C ALA A 136 -2.39 11.51 -9.46
N VAL A 137 -1.34 11.51 -8.63
CA VAL A 137 -1.42 11.34 -7.17
C VAL A 137 -0.63 12.48 -6.55
N ARG A 138 -1.16 13.08 -5.47
CA ARG A 138 -0.46 14.14 -4.73
C ARG A 138 0.81 13.59 -4.11
N VAL A 139 1.93 14.26 -4.35
CA VAL A 139 3.27 13.82 -3.89
C VAL A 139 3.30 13.65 -2.37
N ASN A 140 2.82 14.64 -1.60
CA ASN A 140 2.78 14.57 -0.14
C ASN A 140 1.99 13.34 0.38
N SER A 141 0.81 13.07 -0.19
CA SER A 141 0.01 11.89 0.17
C SER A 141 0.74 10.59 -0.17
N GLN A 142 1.45 10.55 -1.31
CA GLN A 142 2.25 9.39 -1.71
C GLN A 142 3.43 9.15 -0.76
N LEU A 143 4.15 10.20 -0.37
CA LEU A 143 5.26 10.13 0.59
C LEU A 143 4.80 9.67 1.97
N LYS A 144 3.70 10.25 2.48
CA LYS A 144 3.06 9.81 3.74
C LYS A 144 2.70 8.33 3.70
N SER A 145 2.12 7.88 2.60
CA SER A 145 1.75 6.48 2.41
C SER A 145 2.97 5.56 2.47
N HIS A 146 4.02 5.83 1.69
CA HIS A 146 5.26 5.04 1.72
C HIS A 146 5.88 4.99 3.11
N LYS A 147 6.02 6.16 3.76
CA LYS A 147 6.61 6.26 5.10
C LYS A 147 5.86 5.38 6.09
N ARG A 148 4.53 5.50 6.12
CA ARG A 148 3.67 4.75 7.06
C ARG A 148 3.72 3.25 6.79
N PHE A 149 3.60 2.82 5.54
CA PHE A 149 3.72 1.40 5.21
C PHE A 149 5.08 0.83 5.62
N ALA A 150 6.17 1.47 5.20
CA ALA A 150 7.53 1.00 5.50
C ALA A 150 7.80 0.93 7.01
N SER A 151 7.32 1.92 7.77
CA SER A 151 7.47 1.96 9.22
C SER A 151 6.71 0.85 9.96
N LYS A 152 5.62 0.35 9.37
CA LYS A 152 4.72 -0.62 10.01
C LYS A 152 4.86 -2.04 9.48
N PHE A 153 5.53 -2.24 8.35
CA PHE A 153 5.74 -3.55 7.75
C PHE A 153 6.27 -4.62 8.75
N PRO A 154 7.28 -4.34 9.61
CA PRO A 154 7.75 -5.33 10.58
C PRO A 154 6.66 -5.77 11.57
N ARG A 155 5.78 -4.84 11.97
CA ARG A 155 4.65 -5.14 12.85
C ARG A 155 3.61 -5.99 12.14
N TYR A 156 3.29 -5.67 10.88
CA TYR A 156 2.34 -6.48 10.09
C TYR A 156 2.82 -7.91 9.92
N CYS A 157 4.13 -8.13 9.75
CA CYS A 157 4.71 -9.48 9.68
C CYS A 157 4.40 -10.32 10.93
N GLN A 158 4.21 -9.70 12.10
CA GLN A 158 3.87 -10.42 13.34
C GLN A 158 2.40 -10.86 13.39
N LEU A 159 1.52 -10.23 12.61
CA LEU A 159 0.07 -10.45 12.64
C LEU A 159 -0.40 -11.53 11.63
N VAL A 160 0.39 -11.76 10.59
CA VAL A 160 0.08 -12.67 9.47
C VAL A 160 0.83 -13.99 9.56
N ASP A 161 0.39 -15.01 8.83
CA ASP A 161 1.08 -16.31 8.81
C ASP A 161 2.39 -16.20 8.05
N ASN A 162 2.32 -15.65 6.84
CA ASN A 162 3.47 -15.50 5.96
C ASN A 162 3.54 -14.07 5.44
N ALA A 163 4.76 -13.58 5.23
CA ALA A 163 5.00 -12.27 4.66
C ALA A 163 6.13 -12.33 3.62
N ARG A 164 5.98 -11.61 2.52
CA ARG A 164 7.01 -11.40 1.50
C ARG A 164 7.08 -9.92 1.17
N LEU A 165 8.28 -9.38 1.03
CA LEU A 165 8.51 -7.98 0.65
C LEU A 165 9.36 -7.92 -0.61
N TYR A 166 8.85 -7.24 -1.63
CA TYR A 166 9.53 -7.07 -2.90
C TYR A 166 9.97 -5.61 -3.12
N CYS A 167 11.22 -5.42 -3.51
CA CYS A 167 11.80 -4.15 -3.94
C CYS A 167 11.71 -4.03 -5.46
N THR A 168 11.26 -2.88 -5.96
CA THR A 168 11.13 -2.60 -7.40
C THR A 168 12.05 -1.47 -7.87
N ASN A 169 13.19 -1.26 -7.22
CA ASN A 169 14.12 -0.20 -7.60
C ASN A 169 14.81 -0.44 -8.95
N ALA A 170 15.04 -1.70 -9.32
CA ALA A 170 15.63 -2.06 -10.60
C ALA A 170 14.75 -1.61 -11.77
N VAL A 171 15.29 -0.77 -12.66
CA VAL A 171 14.59 -0.27 -13.84
C VAL A 171 14.50 -1.40 -14.88
N GLY A 172 13.27 -1.78 -15.25
CA GLY A 172 13.02 -2.79 -16.30
C GLY A 172 13.29 -4.25 -15.90
N GLY A 173 13.68 -4.50 -14.64
CA GLY A 173 13.87 -5.84 -14.09
C GLY A 173 12.68 -6.34 -13.27
N PRO A 174 12.63 -7.65 -12.93
CA PRO A 174 11.61 -8.18 -12.05
C PRO A 174 11.76 -7.64 -10.61
N PRO A 175 10.67 -7.59 -9.81
CA PRO A 175 10.75 -7.27 -8.39
C PRO A 175 11.68 -8.24 -7.64
N ARG A 176 12.56 -7.72 -6.78
CA ARG A 176 13.51 -8.50 -5.97
C ARG A 176 12.91 -8.81 -4.60
N LEU A 177 12.93 -10.06 -4.13
CA LEU A 177 12.53 -10.41 -2.77
C LEU A 177 13.61 -9.94 -1.78
N VAL A 178 13.22 -9.13 -0.78
CA VAL A 178 14.18 -8.53 0.18
C VAL A 178 13.86 -8.84 1.64
N ALA A 179 12.64 -9.29 1.94
CA ALA A 179 12.30 -9.82 3.25
C ALA A 179 11.24 -10.90 3.14
N TRP A 180 11.32 -11.93 3.98
CA TRP A 180 10.31 -12.97 4.04
C TRP A 180 10.18 -13.59 5.42
N LYS A 181 8.98 -14.09 5.71
CA LYS A 181 8.61 -14.79 6.92
C LYS A 181 7.69 -15.94 6.53
N ASP A 182 8.00 -17.14 7.03
CA ASP A 182 7.12 -18.30 6.91
C ASP A 182 6.68 -18.79 8.30
N GLY A 183 5.38 -18.85 8.55
CA GLY A 183 4.77 -19.34 9.78
C GLY A 183 5.19 -18.57 11.03
N GLN A 184 5.83 -19.27 11.98
CA GLN A 184 6.29 -18.69 13.26
C GLN A 184 7.77 -18.27 13.22
N SER A 185 8.41 -18.32 12.05
CA SER A 185 9.79 -17.86 11.91
C SER A 185 9.92 -16.35 12.16
N LYS A 186 11.13 -15.92 12.51
CA LYS A 186 11.49 -14.50 12.52
C LYS A 186 11.59 -14.01 11.06
N LEU A 187 11.31 -12.72 10.85
CA LEU A 187 11.49 -12.08 9.54
C LEU A 187 12.97 -12.19 9.12
N LEU A 188 13.22 -12.84 7.99
CA LEU A 188 14.51 -12.89 7.32
C LEU A 188 14.60 -11.71 6.34
N VAL A 189 15.75 -11.07 6.28
CA VAL A 189 15.98 -9.86 5.48
C VAL A 189 17.28 -9.95 4.71
N ASP A 190 17.28 -9.39 3.51
CA ASP A 190 18.48 -9.07 2.76
C ASP A 190 19.10 -7.79 3.33
N PRO A 191 20.29 -7.85 3.96
CA PRO A 191 20.87 -6.70 4.67
C PRO A 191 21.12 -5.48 3.78
N GLU A 192 21.43 -5.68 2.50
CA GLU A 192 21.78 -4.57 1.60
C GLU A 192 20.53 -3.82 1.14
N GLU A 193 19.45 -4.55 0.86
CA GLU A 193 18.21 -3.99 0.33
C GLU A 193 17.26 -3.48 1.42
N ILE A 194 17.28 -4.09 2.61
CA ILE A 194 16.40 -3.67 3.70
C ILE A 194 16.72 -2.25 4.17
N ARG A 195 17.94 -1.77 3.93
CA ARG A 195 18.34 -0.37 4.14
C ARG A 195 17.48 0.61 3.33
N CYS A 196 17.05 0.25 2.12
CA CYS A 196 16.13 1.09 1.34
C CYS A 196 14.78 1.21 2.05
N LEU A 197 14.26 0.12 2.62
CA LEU A 197 13.01 0.16 3.41
C LEU A 197 13.18 1.07 4.64
N ALA A 198 14.33 0.98 5.32
CA ALA A 198 14.65 1.84 6.46
C ALA A 198 14.71 3.32 6.06
N ASN A 199 15.35 3.64 4.93
CA ASN A 199 15.38 5.01 4.39
C ASN A 199 13.96 5.52 4.10
N VAL A 200 13.14 4.71 3.43
CA VAL A 200 11.74 5.07 3.14
C VAL A 200 10.93 5.25 4.42
N SER A 201 11.17 4.46 5.47
CA SER A 201 10.49 4.61 6.76
C SER A 201 10.85 5.93 7.47
N ASN A 202 12.02 6.50 7.17
CA ASN A 202 12.53 7.73 7.79
C ASN A 202 12.43 8.97 6.90
N LEU A 203 11.87 8.86 5.69
CA LEU A 203 11.79 9.97 4.75
C LEU A 203 11.06 11.20 5.33
N ASN A 204 11.37 12.38 4.81
CA ASN A 204 10.63 13.60 5.08
C ASN A 204 9.41 13.68 4.13
N ALA A 205 8.21 13.48 4.68
CA ALA A 205 6.99 13.47 3.87
C ALA A 205 6.54 14.88 3.43
N GLU A 206 7.04 15.91 4.11
CA GLU A 206 6.78 17.32 3.80
C GLU A 206 7.90 17.94 2.94
N ALA A 207 8.79 17.12 2.38
CA ALA A 207 9.87 17.59 1.51
C ALA A 207 9.31 18.33 0.28
N GLU A 208 9.84 19.52 0.03
CA GLU A 208 9.52 20.31 -1.17
C GLU A 208 10.58 20.14 -2.27
N SER A 209 11.76 19.60 -1.90
CA SER A 209 12.85 19.30 -2.82
C SER A 209 13.41 17.90 -2.61
N ILE A 210 14.11 17.37 -3.62
CA ILE A 210 14.76 16.05 -3.51
C ILE A 210 15.83 16.03 -2.41
N TYR A 211 16.48 17.16 -2.15
CA TYR A 211 17.54 17.28 -1.15
C TYR A 211 17.00 17.16 0.29
N GLU A 212 15.72 17.46 0.49
CA GLU A 212 15.04 17.35 1.79
C GLU A 212 14.43 15.97 2.03
N LEU A 213 14.37 15.11 1.00
CA LEU A 213 13.60 13.85 1.07
C LEU A 213 14.15 12.87 2.12
N TYR A 214 15.47 12.87 2.31
CA TYR A 214 16.16 12.02 3.29
C TYR A 214 17.12 12.86 4.14
N THR A 215 17.38 12.41 5.37
CA THR A 215 18.37 13.05 6.26
C THR A 215 19.81 12.81 5.78
N ASP A 216 20.74 13.66 6.22
CA ASP A 216 22.16 13.60 5.83
C ASP A 216 22.92 12.49 6.59
N PRO A 217 23.80 11.68 5.96
CA PRO A 217 24.11 11.64 4.53
C PRO A 217 22.95 11.14 3.67
N SER A 218 22.58 11.92 2.65
CA SER A 218 21.45 11.59 1.79
C SER A 218 21.79 10.43 0.83
N PRO A 219 20.97 9.35 0.80
CA PRO A 219 21.20 8.20 -0.09
C PRO A 219 21.22 8.56 -1.58
N ILE A 220 20.65 9.70 -1.96
CA ILE A 220 20.64 10.17 -3.35
C ILE A 220 22.03 10.65 -3.81
N LEU A 221 22.94 10.97 -2.90
CA LEU A 221 24.30 11.44 -3.24
C LEU A 221 25.34 10.32 -3.16
N GLU A 222 24.95 9.13 -2.72
CA GLU A 222 25.86 7.99 -2.64
C GLU A 222 26.24 7.49 -4.05
N PRO A 223 27.49 7.01 -4.25
CA PRO A 223 27.87 6.30 -5.48
C PRO A 223 26.96 5.09 -5.71
N GLY A 224 26.51 4.86 -6.95
CA GLY A 224 25.54 3.81 -7.25
C GLY A 224 24.08 4.27 -7.21
N SER A 225 23.81 5.50 -6.74
CA SER A 225 22.47 6.06 -6.78
C SER A 225 22.13 6.55 -8.21
N VAL A 226 20.86 6.43 -8.61
CA VAL A 226 20.38 6.96 -9.90
C VAL A 226 20.62 8.47 -9.99
N TRP A 227 20.52 9.19 -8.87
CA TRP A 227 20.70 10.63 -8.85
C TRP A 227 22.13 11.03 -9.16
N ASN A 228 23.10 10.42 -8.50
CA ASN A 228 24.52 10.71 -8.73
C ASN A 228 24.97 10.21 -10.11
N ASP A 229 24.65 8.96 -10.44
CA ASP A 229 25.22 8.28 -11.61
C ASP A 229 24.53 8.66 -12.93
N VAL A 230 23.26 9.05 -12.88
CA VAL A 230 22.45 9.33 -14.09
C VAL A 230 21.94 10.76 -14.13
N VAL A 231 21.26 11.23 -13.08
CA VAL A 231 20.51 12.50 -13.13
C VAL A 231 21.44 13.71 -13.04
N LEU A 232 22.44 13.67 -12.17
CA LEU A 232 23.44 14.71 -11.94
C LEU A 232 24.72 14.50 -12.76
N SER A 233 24.77 13.43 -13.56
CA SER A 233 25.92 13.10 -14.39
C SER A 233 26.23 14.22 -15.40
N PRO A 234 27.51 14.68 -15.48
CA PRO A 234 27.91 15.72 -16.43
C PRO A 234 27.66 15.38 -17.91
N SER A 235 27.56 14.08 -18.25
CA SER A 235 27.30 13.63 -19.63
C SER A 235 25.82 13.71 -20.03
N ARG A 236 24.90 13.86 -19.07
CA ARG A 236 23.46 13.82 -19.30
C ARG A 236 22.96 14.84 -20.33
N PRO A 237 23.39 16.13 -20.34
CA PRO A 237 22.92 17.10 -21.33
C PRO A 237 23.24 16.69 -22.77
N ASN A 238 24.43 16.14 -23.00
CA ASN A 238 24.86 15.67 -24.31
C ASN A 238 24.00 14.49 -24.77
N LEU A 239 23.80 13.49 -23.91
CA LEU A 239 22.94 12.34 -24.19
C LEU A 239 21.48 12.75 -24.50
N GLN A 240 20.94 13.73 -23.76
CA GLN A 240 19.59 14.25 -24.03
C GLN A 240 19.51 15.00 -25.36
N SER A 241 20.56 15.75 -25.74
CA SER A 241 20.63 16.41 -27.04
C SER A 241 20.68 15.40 -28.18
N GLU A 242 21.50 14.36 -28.07
CA GLU A 242 21.57 13.28 -29.05
C GLU A 242 20.22 12.56 -29.21
N LEU A 243 19.60 12.18 -28.08
CA LEU A 243 18.29 11.53 -28.10
C LEU A 243 17.22 12.40 -28.77
N LYS A 244 17.19 13.70 -28.43
CA LYS A 244 16.26 14.66 -29.05
C LYS A 244 16.48 14.74 -30.56
N ASN A 245 17.73 14.88 -31.01
CA ASN A 245 18.06 14.92 -32.43
C ASN A 245 17.67 13.63 -33.16
N CYS A 246 17.84 12.46 -32.53
CA CYS A 246 17.40 11.18 -33.08
C CYS A 246 15.88 11.11 -33.23
N ILE A 247 15.12 11.51 -32.21
CA ILE A 247 13.66 11.55 -32.25
C ILE A 247 13.17 12.48 -33.36
N GLU A 248 13.71 13.71 -33.42
CA GLU A 248 13.33 14.69 -34.46
C GLU A 248 13.61 14.17 -35.88
N ARG A 249 14.69 13.41 -36.08
CA ARG A 249 15.00 12.79 -37.38
C ARG A 249 13.97 11.73 -37.75
N ILE A 250 13.55 10.89 -36.79
CA ILE A 250 12.53 9.84 -37.01
C ILE A 250 11.18 10.47 -37.32
N GLU A 251 10.79 11.50 -36.56
CA GLU A 251 9.53 12.22 -36.75
C GLU A 251 9.47 12.96 -38.10
N LYS A 252 10.58 13.52 -38.58
CA LYS A 252 10.67 14.15 -39.92
C LYS A 252 10.69 13.13 -41.08
N SER A 253 11.00 11.87 -40.78
CA SER A 253 11.08 10.79 -41.78
C SER A 253 9.82 9.93 -41.83
N SER A 254 8.83 10.20 -40.97
CA SER A 254 7.51 9.55 -40.90
C SER A 254 6.44 10.46 -41.50
#